data_AF-A0A528EGN2-F1
#
_entry.id   AF-A0A528EGN2-F1
#
_cell.length_a   1.000
_cell.length_b   1.000
_cell.length_c   1.000
_cell.angle_alpha   90.00
_cell.angle_beta   90.00
_cell.angle_gamma   90.00
#
_symmetry.space_group_name_H-M   'P 1'
#
loop_
_entity.id
_entity.type
_entity.pdbx_description
1 polymer ?
#
loop_
_entity_poly.entity_id
_entity_poly.type
_entity_poly.pdbx_seq_one_letter_code
_entity_poly.pdbx_strand_id
1 'polypeptide(L)'
;MSMETETPARARRLIVLLPLLIFLGLAGLFLTQLLSGRDTSEVPSALIGLPAPPTNLPALEGMNLPGLDSKQFAGEVTLVNVFASWCGPCR
;
A
#
# COMPACT_ATOMS: atom_id res chain seq x y z
N MET A 1 62.30 -7.77 -1.33
CA MET A 1 61.27 -7.93 -2.39
C MET A 1 60.23 -6.85 -2.20
N SER A 2 60.07 -6.04 -3.24
CA SER A 2 59.15 -4.91 -3.35
C SER A 2 57.69 -5.32 -3.19
N MET A 3 56.88 -4.41 -2.66
CA MET A 3 55.53 -4.15 -3.13
C MET A 3 55.13 -2.75 -2.63
N GLU A 4 55.55 -1.72 -3.36
CA GLU A 4 54.83 -0.45 -3.35
C GLU A 4 53.46 -0.71 -3.99
N THR A 5 52.40 -0.48 -3.23
CA THR A 5 51.05 -0.40 -3.76
C THR A 5 50.70 1.07 -3.79
N GLU A 6 50.76 1.69 -4.96
CA GLU A 6 50.26 3.06 -5.16
C GLU A 6 48.72 3.09 -5.18
N THR A 7 48.16 4.09 -4.47
CA THR A 7 46.92 4.85 -4.75
C THR A 7 45.56 4.18 -4.38
N PRO A 8 44.61 4.84 -3.65
CA PRO A 8 44.06 6.17 -3.99
C PRO A 8 43.62 7.07 -2.81
N ALA A 9 44.31 8.20 -2.57
CA ALA A 9 43.78 9.27 -1.70
C ALA A 9 42.53 9.96 -2.30
N ARG A 10 42.36 9.90 -3.63
CA ARG A 10 41.24 10.52 -4.38
C ARG A 10 39.93 9.74 -4.26
N ALA A 11 39.97 8.41 -4.27
CA ALA A 11 38.77 7.58 -4.14
C ALA A 11 38.15 7.69 -2.73
N ARG A 12 38.98 7.78 -1.68
CA ARG A 12 38.53 8.00 -0.30
C ARG A 12 37.81 9.35 -0.12
N ARG A 13 38.18 10.38 -0.90
CA ARG A 13 37.49 11.69 -0.91
C ARG A 13 36.14 11.65 -1.64
N LEU A 14 36.02 10.84 -2.69
CA LEU A 14 34.75 10.67 -3.42
C LEU A 14 33.70 9.88 -2.63
N ILE A 15 34.13 8.94 -1.78
CA ILE A 15 33.24 8.17 -0.89
C ILE A 15 32.50 9.07 0.12
N VAL A 16 33.09 10.21 0.52
CA VAL A 16 32.43 11.17 1.44
C VAL A 16 31.18 11.80 0.81
N LEU A 17 31.11 11.88 -0.53
CA LEU A 17 29.95 12.39 -1.24
C LEU A 17 28.87 11.32 -1.48
N LEU A 18 29.15 10.04 -1.20
CA LEU A 18 28.23 8.94 -1.45
C LEU A 18 26.86 9.13 -0.75
N PRO A 19 26.78 9.52 0.55
CA PRO A 19 25.49 9.75 1.19
C PRO A 19 24.67 10.86 0.53
N LEU A 20 25.33 11.93 0.07
CA LEU A 20 24.67 13.03 -0.63
C LEU A 20 24.12 12.58 -1.99
N LEU A 21 24.89 11.79 -2.74
CA LEU A 21 24.43 11.25 -4.03
C LEU A 21 23.23 10.32 -3.86
N ILE A 22 23.23 9.48 -2.83
CA ILE A 22 22.08 8.62 -2.50
C ILE A 22 20.86 9.47 -2.15
N PHE A 23 21.03 10.49 -1.31
CA PHE A 23 19.95 11.40 -0.95
C PHE A 23 19.38 12.12 -2.18
N LEU A 24 20.22 12.65 -3.05
CA LEU A 24 19.77 13.32 -4.28
C LEU A 24 19.05 12.35 -5.23
N GLY A 25 19.51 11.10 -5.30
CA GLY A 25 18.81 10.05 -6.06
C GLY A 25 17.41 9.77 -5.53
N LEU A 26 17.26 9.60 -4.21
CA LEU A 26 15.97 9.40 -3.56
C LEU A 26 15.07 10.62 -3.67
N ALA A 27 15.61 11.82 -3.46
CA ALA A 27 14.88 13.08 -3.59
C ALA A 27 14.37 13.27 -5.02
N GLY A 28 15.20 12.97 -6.03
CA GLY A 28 14.80 12.97 -7.44
C GLY A 28 13.67 11.98 -7.70
N LEU A 29 13.80 10.73 -7.23
CA LEU A 29 12.76 9.71 -7.39
C LEU A 29 11.43 10.15 -6.75
N PHE A 30 11.45 10.64 -5.51
CA PHE A 30 10.23 11.13 -4.86
C PHE A 30 9.65 12.36 -5.53
N LEU A 31 10.48 13.29 -5.99
CA LEU A 31 10.02 14.47 -6.72
C LEU A 31 9.34 14.07 -8.04
N THR A 32 9.87 13.10 -8.78
CA THR A 32 9.22 12.60 -10.01
C THR A 32 7.86 12.00 -9.72
N GLN A 33 7.70 11.25 -8.62
CA GLN A 33 6.42 10.68 -8.25
C GLN A 33 5.44 11.76 -7.79
N LEU A 34 5.89 12.75 -7.02
CA LEU A 34 5.07 13.88 -6.56
C LEU A 34 4.56 14.73 -7.73
N LEU A 35 5.40 14.95 -8.75
CA LEU A 35 5.06 15.72 -9.94
C LEU A 35 4.36 14.89 -11.03
N SER A 36 4.18 13.59 -10.84
CA SER A 36 3.59 12.69 -11.84
C SER A 36 2.11 12.95 -12.10
N GLY A 37 1.43 13.72 -11.25
CA GLY A 37 -0.01 13.99 -11.35
C GLY A 37 -0.90 12.78 -11.04
N ARG A 38 -0.32 11.69 -10.50
CA ARG A 38 -1.07 10.53 -10.03
C ARG A 38 -1.90 10.91 -8.81
N ASP A 39 -3.20 10.59 -8.85
CA ASP A 39 -4.07 10.75 -7.70
C ASP A 39 -3.68 9.71 -6.64
N THR A 40 -3.15 10.18 -5.50
CA THR A 40 -2.77 9.34 -4.38
C THR A 40 -3.97 8.81 -3.58
N SER A 41 -5.17 9.27 -3.91
CA SER A 41 -6.43 8.86 -3.31
C SER A 41 -7.09 7.71 -4.08
N GLU A 42 -6.61 7.41 -5.30
CA GLU A 42 -7.14 6.29 -6.07
C GLU A 42 -6.68 4.96 -5.46
N VAL A 43 -7.63 4.28 -4.84
CA VAL A 43 -7.47 2.90 -4.39
C VAL A 43 -8.02 1.99 -5.49
N PRO A 44 -7.15 1.32 -6.29
CA PRO A 44 -7.62 0.44 -7.34
C PRO A 44 -8.41 -0.71 -6.73
N SER A 45 -9.65 -0.90 -7.19
CA SER A 45 -10.51 -1.96 -6.67
C SER A 45 -10.07 -3.32 -7.23
N ALA A 46 -9.53 -4.16 -6.34
CA ALA A 46 -8.96 -5.46 -6.70
C ALA A 46 -10.00 -6.49 -7.21
N LEU A 47 -11.30 -6.28 -6.91
CA LEU A 47 -12.36 -7.28 -7.13
C LEU A 47 -13.42 -6.87 -8.17
N ILE A 48 -13.21 -5.80 -8.94
CA ILE A 48 -14.14 -5.44 -10.02
C ILE A 48 -14.14 -6.54 -11.10
N GLY A 49 -15.35 -6.98 -11.48
CA GLY A 49 -15.54 -8.02 -12.49
C GLY A 49 -15.30 -9.46 -11.99
N LEU A 50 -14.89 -9.64 -10.73
CA LEU A 50 -14.78 -10.94 -10.09
C LEU A 50 -16.06 -11.28 -9.31
N PRO A 51 -16.38 -12.57 -9.12
CA PRO A 51 -17.49 -12.96 -8.28
C PRO A 51 -17.26 -12.49 -6.83
N ALA A 52 -18.32 -11.99 -6.19
CA ALA A 52 -18.26 -11.64 -4.78
C ALA A 52 -17.89 -12.88 -3.94
N PRO A 53 -16.98 -12.77 -2.95
CA PRO A 53 -16.62 -13.90 -2.10
C PRO A 53 -17.83 -14.45 -1.35
N PRO A 54 -17.98 -15.77 -1.24
CA PRO A 54 -19.08 -16.36 -0.48
C PRO A 54 -18.92 -16.02 1.01
N THR A 55 -20.02 -15.62 1.64
CA THR A 55 -20.08 -15.34 3.08
C THR A 55 -21.00 -16.36 3.76
N ASN A 56 -20.58 -16.81 4.94
CA ASN A 56 -21.40 -17.54 5.90
C ASN A 56 -20.91 -17.15 7.31
N LEU A 57 -21.27 -15.92 7.70
CA LEU A 57 -20.79 -15.27 8.91
C LEU A 57 -21.82 -15.42 10.03
N PRO A 58 -21.38 -15.68 11.27
CA PRO A 58 -22.29 -15.74 12.41
C PRO A 58 -22.90 -14.37 12.70
N ALA A 59 -23.98 -14.37 13.49
CA ALA A 59 -24.53 -13.15 14.05
C ALA A 59 -23.49 -12.44 14.92
N LEU A 60 -23.54 -11.11 14.96
CA LEU A 60 -22.70 -10.35 15.89
C LEU A 60 -23.21 -10.54 17.31
N GLU A 61 -22.30 -10.88 18.23
CA GLU A 61 -22.62 -11.06 19.63
C GLU A 61 -23.23 -9.80 20.24
N GLY A 62 -24.26 -9.98 21.08
CA GLY A 62 -24.98 -8.88 21.71
C GLY A 62 -25.93 -8.12 20.78
N MET A 63 -25.99 -8.46 19.49
CA MET A 63 -27.01 -7.94 18.57
C MET A 63 -28.10 -8.98 18.32
N ASN A 64 -29.36 -8.53 18.34
CA ASN A 64 -30.50 -9.37 17.96
C ASN A 64 -30.75 -9.34 16.45
N LEU A 65 -29.70 -9.61 15.67
CA LEU A 65 -29.72 -9.62 14.21
C LEU A 65 -29.13 -10.94 13.69
N PRO A 66 -29.61 -11.46 12.55
CA PRO A 66 -29.07 -12.67 11.96
C PRO A 66 -27.64 -12.46 11.45
N GLY A 67 -26.92 -13.56 11.26
CA GLY A 67 -25.64 -13.57 10.53
C GLY A 67 -25.81 -13.28 9.04
N LEU A 68 -24.69 -13.17 8.33
CA LEU A 68 -24.65 -12.85 6.90
C LEU A 68 -24.29 -14.09 6.08
N ASP A 69 -25.24 -14.60 5.30
CA ASP A 69 -25.01 -15.64 4.29
C ASP A 69 -25.27 -15.09 2.89
N SER A 70 -24.25 -15.08 2.03
CA SER A 70 -24.32 -14.64 0.63
C SER A 70 -25.44 -15.28 -0.20
N LYS A 71 -25.86 -16.51 0.14
CA LYS A 71 -26.93 -17.22 -0.59
C LYS A 71 -28.27 -16.53 -0.50
N GLN A 72 -28.53 -15.78 0.57
CA GLN A 72 -29.80 -15.08 0.76
C GLN A 72 -30.00 -13.91 -0.23
N PHE A 73 -28.92 -13.47 -0.89
CA PHE A 73 -28.90 -12.34 -1.81
C PHE A 73 -28.69 -12.76 -3.28
N ALA A 74 -28.68 -14.06 -3.56
CA ALA A 74 -28.42 -14.57 -4.90
C ALA A 74 -29.49 -14.10 -5.90
N GLY A 75 -29.04 -13.54 -7.02
CA GLY A 75 -29.94 -13.02 -8.07
C GLY A 75 -30.35 -11.56 -7.91
N GLU A 76 -30.03 -10.92 -6.77
CA GLU A 76 -30.37 -9.52 -6.49
C GLU A 76 -29.13 -8.62 -6.53
N VAL A 77 -29.32 -7.38 -7.00
CA VAL A 77 -28.27 -6.35 -6.88
C VAL A 77 -28.17 -5.95 -5.41
N THR A 78 -27.05 -6.30 -4.79
CA THR A 78 -26.86 -6.16 -3.35
C THR A 78 -25.70 -5.23 -3.03
N LEU A 79 -25.95 -4.26 -2.15
CA LEU A 79 -24.91 -3.41 -1.58
C LEU A 79 -24.50 -3.94 -0.21
N VAL A 80 -23.22 -4.26 -0.04
CA VAL A 80 -22.66 -4.69 1.24
C VAL A 80 -21.87 -3.53 1.86
N ASN A 81 -22.32 -3.05 3.02
CA ASN A 81 -21.61 -2.02 3.78
C ASN A 81 -20.75 -2.68 4.87
N VAL A 82 -19.45 -2.40 4.87
CA VAL A 82 -18.49 -2.89 5.88
C VAL A 82 -18.14 -1.74 6.80
N PHE A 83 -18.44 -1.87 8.09
CA PHE A 83 -18.27 -0.81 9.07
C PHE A 83 -17.88 -1.35 10.45
N ALA A 84 -17.49 -0.43 11.33
CA ALA A 84 -17.27 -0.70 12.74
C ALA A 84 -17.51 0.58 13.56
N SER A 85 -17.82 0.43 14.85
CA SER A 85 -18.06 1.56 15.77
C SER A 85 -16.85 2.50 15.92
N TRP A 86 -15.66 2.00 15.64
CA TRP A 86 -14.40 2.73 15.69
C TRP A 86 -13.91 3.18 14.30
N CYS A 87 -14.65 2.89 13.23
CA CYS A 87 -14.28 3.33 11.88
C CYS A 87 -14.62 4.82 11.69
N GLY A 88 -13.63 5.69 11.88
CA GLY A 88 -13.78 7.14 11.71
C GLY A 88 -14.37 7.58 10.36
N PRO A 89 -13.93 7.01 9.21
CA PRO A 89 -14.49 7.30 7.90
C PRO A 89 -15.88 6.71 7.62
N CYS A 90 -16.38 5.77 8.44
CA CYS A 90 -17.65 5.06 8.19
C CYS A 90 -18.88 5.75 8.80
N ARG A 91 -18.69 6.91 9.43
CA ARG A 91 -19.77 7.72 10.02
C ARG A 91 -20.39 8.67 9.00
#